data_AF-A0A972J1T0-F1
#
_entry.id   AF-A0A972J1T0-F1
#
_cell.length_a   1.000
_cell.length_b   1.000
_cell.length_c   1.000
_cell.angle_alpha   90.00
_cell.angle_beta   90.00
_cell.angle_gamma   90.00
#
_symmetry.space_group_name_H-M   'P 1'
#
loop_
_entity.id
_entity.type
_entity.pdbx_description
1 polymer ?
#
loop_
_entity_poly.entity_id
_entity_poly.type
_entity_poly.pdbx_seq_one_letter_code
_entity_poly.pdbx_strand_id
1 'polypeptide(L)'
;MPEDKKQRRSALDPAVADLLKGMQQKQSEAQLPRRERERISRERAKIQARRDQRATYDLPPSIREGLRLLAEELRLPASQLATLALARFLQEYHHGSVDLGKYKQPSRSPRYDWNLVFPDELIASARRKKRD
;
A
#
# COMPACT_ATOMS: atom_id res chain seq x y z
N MET A 1 -1.85 23.11 51.76
CA MET A 1 -1.42 21.90 51.05
C MET A 1 -2.66 21.10 50.67
N PRO A 2 -3.14 21.12 49.42
CA PRO A 2 -4.14 20.17 48.95
C PRO A 2 -3.48 19.09 48.08
N GLU A 3 -3.76 17.84 48.42
CA GLU A 3 -3.33 16.64 47.70
C GLU A 3 -4.04 16.53 46.34
N ASP A 4 -3.27 16.70 45.26
CA ASP A 4 -3.73 16.48 43.90
C ASP A 4 -3.79 14.97 43.61
N LYS A 5 -4.98 14.37 43.71
CA LYS A 5 -5.27 13.01 43.23
C LYS A 5 -5.11 12.97 41.72
N LYS A 6 -3.88 12.70 41.25
CA LYS A 6 -3.59 12.39 39.84
C LYS A 6 -4.39 11.16 39.39
N GLN A 7 -5.50 11.42 38.70
CA GLN A 7 -6.23 10.42 37.93
C GLN A 7 -5.26 9.77 36.93
N ARG A 8 -5.02 8.47 37.08
CA ARG A 8 -4.18 7.67 36.17
C ARG A 8 -4.85 7.64 34.80
N ARG A 9 -4.35 8.45 33.85
CA ARG A 9 -4.69 8.34 32.43
C ARG A 9 -4.21 6.97 31.95
N SER A 10 -5.14 6.04 31.73
CA SER A 10 -4.91 4.73 31.12
C SER A 10 -4.70 4.86 29.61
N ALA A 11 -3.74 5.69 29.18
CA ALA A 11 -3.29 5.70 27.80
C ALA A 11 -2.39 4.48 27.62
N LEU A 12 -3.00 3.33 27.28
CA LEU A 12 -2.28 2.14 26.83
C LEU A 12 -1.37 2.56 25.67
N ASP A 13 -0.08 2.24 25.79
CA ASP A 13 0.90 2.43 24.73
C ASP A 13 0.40 1.74 23.45
N PRO A 14 0.40 2.42 22.28
CA PRO A 14 -0.07 1.86 21.01
C PRO A 14 0.57 0.50 20.67
N ALA A 15 1.83 0.27 21.04
CA ALA A 15 2.49 -1.01 20.82
C ALA A 15 1.88 -2.14 21.66
N VAL A 16 1.46 -1.83 22.89
CA VAL A 16 0.80 -2.79 23.80
C VAL A 16 -0.64 -3.04 23.35
N ALA A 17 -1.33 -2.00 22.85
CA ALA A 17 -2.67 -2.14 22.31
C ALA A 17 -2.72 -3.08 21.09
N ASP A 18 -1.74 -2.99 20.19
CA ASP A 18 -1.65 -3.85 19.02
C ASP A 18 -1.29 -5.30 19.37
N LEU A 19 -0.42 -5.50 20.38
CA LEU A 19 -0.11 -6.83 20.92
C LEU A 19 -1.37 -7.50 21.49
N LEU A 20 -2.14 -6.76 22.31
CA LEU A 20 -3.38 -7.25 22.92
C LEU A 20 -4.46 -7.58 21.87
N LYS A 21 -4.60 -6.77 20.83
CA LYS A 21 -5.50 -7.07 19.69
C LYS A 21 -5.10 -8.36 18.97
N GLY A 22 -3.79 -8.55 18.72
CA GLY A 22 -3.28 -9.77 18.09
C GLY A 22 -3.51 -11.03 18.94
N MET A 23 -3.44 -10.91 20.28
CA MET A 23 -3.75 -12.01 21.20
C MET A 23 -5.25 -12.33 21.26
N GLN A 24 -6.11 -11.31 21.32
CA GLN A 24 -7.56 -11.49 21.30
C GLN A 24 -8.07 -12.11 20.00
N GLN A 25 -7.53 -11.71 18.84
CA GLN A 25 -7.87 -12.33 17.55
C GLN A 25 -7.50 -13.82 17.49
N LYS A 26 -6.35 -14.21 18.03
CA LYS A 26 -5.96 -15.62 18.09
C LYS A 26 -6.86 -16.44 19.01
N GLN A 27 -7.30 -15.86 20.13
CA GLN A 27 -8.22 -16.52 21.05
C GLN A 27 -9.63 -16.65 20.47
N SER A 28 -10.16 -15.63 19.79
CA SER A 28 -11.48 -15.69 19.16
C SER A 28 -11.51 -16.69 17.99
N GLU A 29 -10.45 -16.74 17.18
CA GLU A 29 -10.32 -17.74 16.11
C GLU A 29 -10.20 -19.17 16.65
N ALA A 30 -9.57 -19.34 17.81
CA ALA A 30 -9.49 -20.63 18.51
C ALA A 30 -10.81 -21.08 19.15
N GLN A 31 -11.86 -20.26 19.11
CA GLN A 31 -13.22 -20.63 19.52
C GLN A 31 -14.14 -20.97 18.33
N LEU A 32 -13.75 -20.62 17.09
CA LEU A 32 -14.57 -20.90 15.91
C LEU A 32 -14.69 -22.40 15.59
N PRO A 33 -15.73 -22.87 14.89
CA PRO A 33 -15.80 -24.25 14.39
C PRO A 33 -14.61 -24.63 13.49
N ARG A 34 -14.19 -25.91 13.50
CA ARG A 34 -13.03 -26.43 12.75
C ARG A 34 -13.00 -25.99 11.27
N ARG A 35 -14.15 -26.03 10.58
CA ARG A 35 -14.28 -25.64 9.16
C ARG A 35 -13.96 -24.16 8.91
N GLU A 36 -14.35 -23.27 9.81
CA GLU A 36 -14.07 -21.83 9.70
C GLU A 36 -12.60 -21.51 9.98
N ARG A 37 -12.00 -22.20 10.96
CA ARG A 37 -10.56 -22.11 11.23
C ARG A 37 -9.73 -22.53 10.02
N GLU A 38 -10.10 -23.61 9.35
CA GLU A 38 -9.44 -24.08 8.13
C GLU A 38 -9.59 -23.10 6.96
N ARG A 39 -10.74 -22.43 6.83
CA ARG A 39 -10.94 -21.40 5.79
C ARG A 39 -10.02 -20.21 6.03
N ILE A 40 -9.96 -19.70 7.26
CA ILE A 40 -9.10 -18.58 7.65
C ILE A 40 -7.62 -18.94 7.49
N SER A 41 -7.21 -20.15 7.89
CA SER A 41 -5.81 -20.60 7.73
C SER A 41 -5.42 -20.73 6.26
N ARG A 42 -6.30 -21.25 5.40
CA ARG A 42 -6.08 -21.32 3.95
C ARG A 42 -6.00 -19.93 3.31
N GLU A 43 -6.85 -19.00 3.70
CA GLU A 43 -6.76 -17.61 3.22
C GLU A 43 -5.46 -16.94 3.66
N ARG A 44 -5.04 -17.12 4.92
CA ARG A 44 -3.75 -16.64 5.42
C ARG A 44 -2.57 -17.27 4.67
N ALA A 45 -2.61 -18.58 4.42
CA ALA A 45 -1.58 -19.28 3.65
C ALA A 45 -1.52 -18.75 2.20
N LYS A 46 -2.66 -18.49 1.55
CA LYS A 46 -2.70 -17.84 0.23
C LYS A 46 -2.13 -16.43 0.26
N ILE A 47 -2.43 -15.65 1.29
CA ILE A 47 -1.86 -14.30 1.46
C ILE A 47 -0.35 -14.36 1.69
N GLN A 48 0.12 -15.33 2.48
CA GLN A 48 1.54 -15.55 2.77
C GLN A 48 2.30 -16.01 1.52
N ALA A 49 1.77 -16.97 0.76
CA ALA A 49 2.38 -17.43 -0.49
C ALA A 49 2.47 -16.32 -1.55
N ARG A 50 1.53 -15.37 -1.53
CA ARG A 50 1.62 -14.16 -2.38
C ARG A 50 2.71 -13.20 -1.93
N ARG A 51 3.24 -13.28 -0.71
CA ARG A 51 4.26 -12.33 -0.20
C ARG A 51 5.59 -12.48 -0.93
N ASP A 52 6.00 -13.70 -1.24
CA ASP A 52 7.27 -13.98 -1.92
C ASP A 52 7.27 -13.46 -3.37
N GLN A 53 6.08 -13.25 -3.94
CA GLN A 53 5.88 -12.70 -5.29
C GLN A 53 5.64 -11.18 -5.28
N ARG A 54 5.72 -10.51 -4.12
CA ARG A 54 5.50 -9.06 -4.05
C ARG A 54 6.72 -8.31 -4.56
N ALA A 55 6.50 -7.48 -5.57
CA ALA A 55 7.40 -6.38 -5.88
C ALA A 55 7.00 -5.15 -5.06
N THR A 56 7.98 -4.50 -4.43
CA THR A 56 7.80 -3.22 -3.75
C THR A 56 8.45 -2.14 -4.61
N TYR A 57 7.69 -1.09 -4.93
CA TYR A 57 8.15 0.06 -5.68
C TYR A 57 8.02 1.32 -4.84
N ASP A 58 9.04 2.18 -4.92
CA ASP A 58 8.96 3.50 -4.33
C ASP A 58 8.10 4.40 -5.22
N LEU A 59 6.97 4.86 -4.68
CA LEU A 59 6.02 5.72 -5.37
C LEU A 59 5.99 7.10 -4.74
N PRO A 60 5.94 8.19 -5.53
CA PRO A 60 5.69 9.52 -5.02
C PRO A 60 4.42 9.55 -4.14
N PRO A 61 4.41 10.28 -3.01
CA PRO A 61 3.29 10.28 -2.07
C PRO A 61 1.94 10.62 -2.71
N SER A 62 1.92 11.52 -3.70
CA SER A 62 0.70 11.90 -4.43
C SER A 62 0.12 10.75 -5.24
N ILE A 63 0.95 9.99 -5.94
CA ILE A 63 0.51 8.83 -6.75
C ILE A 63 0.01 7.72 -5.83
N ARG A 64 0.75 7.44 -4.76
CA ARG A 64 0.37 6.44 -3.76
C ARG A 64 -0.99 6.74 -3.14
N GLU A 65 -1.21 7.99 -2.74
CA GLU A 65 -2.47 8.43 -2.15
C GLU A 65 -3.61 8.43 -3.17
N GLY A 66 -3.37 8.90 -4.40
CA GLY A 66 -4.36 8.86 -5.47
C GLY A 66 -4.83 7.42 -5.78
N LEU A 67 -3.91 6.46 -5.82
CA LEU A 67 -4.24 5.05 -6.01
C LEU A 67 -5.04 4.48 -4.85
N ARG A 68 -4.73 4.87 -3.60
CA ARG A 68 -5.47 4.47 -2.40
C ARG A 68 -6.91 4.99 -2.44
N LEU A 69 -7.09 6.29 -2.71
CA LEU A 69 -8.42 6.91 -2.76
C LEU A 69 -9.28 6.30 -3.87
N LEU A 70 -8.71 6.08 -5.06
CA LEU A 70 -9.40 5.44 -6.17
C LEU A 70 -9.80 3.98 -5.85
N ALA A 71 -8.91 3.25 -5.18
CA ALA A 71 -9.17 1.89 -4.71
C ALA A 71 -10.34 1.85 -3.70
N GLU A 72 -10.38 2.80 -2.77
CA GLU A 72 -11.47 2.94 -1.80
C GLU A 72 -12.80 3.30 -2.46
N GLU A 73 -12.79 4.29 -3.37
CA GLU A 73 -13.97 4.72 -4.12
C GLU A 73 -14.58 3.57 -4.92
N LEU A 74 -13.74 2.82 -5.64
CA LEU A 74 -14.17 1.70 -6.49
C LEU A 74 -14.34 0.38 -5.72
N ARG A 75 -13.98 0.35 -4.44
CA ARG A 75 -13.96 -0.87 -3.60
C ARG A 75 -13.11 -1.99 -4.21
N LEU A 76 -11.95 -1.64 -4.76
CA LEU A 76 -11.00 -2.57 -5.37
C LEU A 76 -9.69 -2.61 -4.59
N PRO A 77 -8.92 -3.73 -4.62
CA PRO A 77 -7.56 -3.74 -4.14
C PRO A 77 -6.67 -2.78 -4.95
N ALA A 78 -5.96 -1.87 -4.28
CA ALA A 78 -5.03 -0.93 -4.94
C ALA A 78 -3.97 -1.63 -5.80
N SER A 79 -3.53 -2.84 -5.40
CA SER A 79 -2.59 -3.65 -6.17
C SER A 79 -3.14 -4.04 -7.55
N GLN A 80 -4.44 -4.29 -7.69
CA GLN A 80 -5.04 -4.63 -8.99
C GLN A 80 -5.12 -3.42 -9.91
N LEU A 81 -5.42 -2.24 -9.37
CA LEU A 81 -5.36 -0.99 -10.13
C LEU A 81 -3.93 -0.71 -10.62
N ALA A 82 -2.92 -0.89 -9.75
CA ALA A 82 -1.53 -0.81 -10.16
C ALA A 82 -1.18 -1.84 -11.25
N THR A 83 -1.60 -3.09 -11.10
CA THR A 83 -1.40 -4.14 -12.12
C THR A 83 -1.99 -3.72 -13.47
N LEU A 84 -3.21 -3.20 -13.51
CA LEU A 84 -3.85 -2.75 -14.75
C LEU A 84 -3.07 -1.59 -15.39
N ALA A 85 -2.69 -0.59 -14.59
CA ALA A 85 -1.95 0.57 -15.07
C ALA A 85 -0.58 0.16 -15.64
N LEU A 86 0.15 -0.70 -14.94
CA LEU A 86 1.44 -1.22 -15.39
C LEU A 86 1.32 -2.08 -16.65
N ALA A 87 0.29 -2.94 -16.74
CA ALA A 87 0.05 -3.75 -17.93
C ALA A 87 -0.24 -2.90 -19.17
N ARG A 88 -1.07 -1.85 -19.02
CA ARG A 88 -1.34 -0.89 -20.11
C ARG A 88 -0.08 -0.15 -20.53
N PHE A 89 0.69 0.35 -19.56
CA PHE A 89 1.96 1.02 -19.85
C PHE A 89 2.93 0.12 -20.63
N LEU A 90 3.09 -1.14 -20.21
CA LEU A 90 3.96 -2.10 -20.91
C LEU A 90 3.48 -2.36 -22.34
N GLN A 91 2.18 -2.54 -22.53
CA GLN A 91 1.59 -2.73 -23.85
C GLN A 91 1.84 -1.50 -24.75
N GLU A 92 1.54 -0.30 -24.26
CA GLU A 92 1.76 0.95 -25.01
C GLU A 92 3.24 1.17 -25.32
N TYR A 93 4.14 0.84 -24.40
CA TYR A 93 5.58 0.88 -24.62
C TYR A 93 6.02 -0.08 -25.74
N HIS A 94 5.53 -1.32 -25.73
CA HIS A 94 5.83 -2.29 -26.79
C HIS A 94 5.27 -1.89 -28.15
N HIS A 95 4.16 -1.15 -28.19
CA HIS A 95 3.61 -0.57 -29.42
C HIS A 95 4.29 0.76 -29.83
N GLY A 96 5.33 1.21 -29.11
CA GLY A 96 6.03 2.45 -29.43
C GLY A 96 5.22 3.72 -29.15
N SER A 97 4.11 3.61 -28.41
CA SER A 97 3.24 4.74 -28.05
C SER A 97 3.77 5.52 -26.83
N VAL A 98 4.73 4.96 -26.10
CA VAL A 98 5.40 5.61 -24.98
C VAL A 98 6.84 5.92 -25.36
N ASP A 99 7.13 7.21 -25.55
CA ASP A 99 8.50 7.69 -25.60
C ASP A 99 9.04 7.93 -24.18
N LEU A 100 10.05 7.16 -23.78
CA LEU A 100 10.77 7.36 -22.52
C LEU A 100 11.92 8.37 -22.65
N GLY A 101 12.39 8.65 -23.88
CA GLY A 101 13.51 9.54 -24.15
C GLY A 101 13.31 10.92 -23.54
N LYS A 102 12.09 11.47 -23.64
CA LYS A 102 11.70 12.75 -23.02
C LYS A 102 11.86 12.83 -21.49
N TYR A 103 11.99 11.70 -20.80
CA TYR A 103 12.17 11.65 -19.35
C TYR A 103 13.55 11.15 -18.94
N LYS A 104 14.37 10.63 -19.87
CA LYS A 104 15.67 10.04 -19.54
C LYS A 104 16.70 11.12 -19.23
N GLN A 105 17.39 10.95 -18.10
CA GLN A 105 18.63 11.67 -17.78
C GLN A 105 19.74 10.67 -17.41
N PRO A 106 21.02 11.00 -17.63
CA PRO A 106 22.12 10.17 -17.19
C PRO A 106 22.02 9.88 -15.68
N SER A 107 22.20 8.62 -15.30
CA SER A 107 22.18 8.20 -13.92
C SER A 107 23.55 8.43 -13.26
N ARG A 108 23.52 8.78 -11.97
CA ARG A 108 24.72 8.86 -11.11
C ARG A 108 25.00 7.55 -10.39
N SER A 109 24.11 6.57 -10.49
CA SER A 109 24.27 5.25 -9.87
C SER A 109 25.16 4.38 -10.74
N PRO A 110 26.10 3.61 -10.17
CA PRO A 110 26.93 2.67 -10.93
C PRO A 110 26.13 1.49 -11.50
N ARG A 111 24.85 1.32 -11.10
CA ARG A 111 24.01 0.19 -11.50
C ARG A 111 23.24 0.43 -12.80
N TYR A 112 22.95 1.68 -13.12
CA TYR A 112 22.05 2.04 -14.22
C TYR A 112 22.63 3.21 -15.01
N ASP A 113 22.47 3.18 -16.33
CA ASP A 113 22.94 4.26 -17.22
C ASP A 113 22.00 5.48 -17.20
N TRP A 114 20.70 5.25 -16.96
CA TRP A 114 19.66 6.28 -17.06
C TRP A 114 18.72 6.28 -15.86
N ASN A 115 18.26 7.47 -15.47
CA ASN A 115 17.15 7.70 -14.56
C ASN A 115 15.99 8.34 -15.32
N LEU A 116 14.78 8.20 -14.81
CA LEU A 116 13.62 8.96 -15.29
C LEU A 116 13.39 10.19 -14.40
N VAL A 117 13.25 11.36 -15.03
CA VAL A 117 12.78 12.59 -14.40
C VAL A 117 11.32 12.78 -14.74
N PHE A 118 10.49 12.89 -13.72
CA PHE A 118 9.07 13.10 -13.88
C PHE A 118 8.74 14.59 -13.75
N PRO A 119 8.06 15.21 -14.73
CA PRO A 119 7.57 16.58 -14.60
C PRO A 119 6.60 16.69 -13.41
N ASP A 120 6.64 17.81 -12.69
CA ASP A 120 5.76 18.05 -11.53
C ASP A 120 4.28 17.93 -11.90
N GLU A 121 3.90 18.36 -13.09
CA GLU A 121 2.53 18.25 -13.61
C GLU A 121 2.05 16.79 -13.68
N LEU A 122 2.93 15.87 -14.08
CA LEU A 122 2.65 14.44 -14.15
C LEU A 122 2.37 13.88 -12.75
N ILE A 123 3.15 14.32 -11.75
CA ILE A 123 3.06 13.83 -10.36
C ILE A 123 1.95 14.52 -9.56
N ALA A 124 1.64 15.79 -9.88
CA ALA A 124 0.67 16.63 -9.19
C ALA A 124 -0.75 16.49 -9.73
N SER A 125 -0.93 16.12 -11.00
CA SER A 125 -2.26 15.89 -11.60
C SER A 125 -3.12 14.90 -10.83
N ALA A 126 -2.50 13.95 -10.11
CA ALA A 126 -3.17 13.02 -9.20
C ALA A 126 -3.89 13.69 -8.00
N ARG A 127 -3.58 14.96 -7.67
CA ARG A 127 -4.18 15.68 -6.53
C ARG A 127 -5.51 16.40 -6.85
N ARG A 128 -5.84 16.62 -8.14
CA ARG A 128 -6.82 17.66 -8.52
C ARG A 128 -8.27 17.23 -8.69
N LYS A 129 -8.66 15.99 -8.37
CA LYS A 129 -10.08 15.61 -8.44
C LYS A 129 -10.83 15.87 -7.12
N LYS A 130 -10.80 17.12 -6.65
CA LYS A 130 -11.86 17.63 -5.76
C LYS A 130 -12.97 18.13 -6.71
N ARG A 131 -14.03 17.35 -6.86
CA ARG A 131 -15.25 17.81 -7.52
C ARG A 131 -15.96 18.77 -6.57
N ASP A 132 -16.38 19.92 -7.11
CA ASP A 132 -17.41 20.79 -6.53
C ASP A 132 -18.74 20.04 -6.38
#